data_AF-A0A443IBT5-F1
#
_entry.id   AF-A0A443IBT5-F1
#
_cell.length_a   1.000
_cell.length_b   1.000
_cell.length_c   1.000
_cell.angle_alpha   90.00
_cell.angle_beta   90.00
_cell.angle_gamma   90.00
#
_symmetry.space_group_name_H-M   'P 1'
#
loop_
_entity.id
_entity.type
_entity.pdbx_description
1 polymer ?
#
loop_
_entity_poly.entity_id
_entity_poly.type
_entity_poly.pdbx_seq_one_letter_code
_entity_poly.pdbx_strand_id
1 'polypeptide(L)'
;MYSVLKNLVTGKLSLPMTFWGWGFCGGFFLGLIGIAGIHSNYPFLVPVSYLLKVILFCLVLSGLTFILRRKITFLGTISFLIVLSQVIMGMVMFIGLFSLLFK
;
A
#
# COMPACT_ATOMS: atom_id res chain seq x y z
N MET A 1 -4.95 4.00 -18.25
CA MET A 1 -4.56 3.45 -16.94
C MET A 1 -3.10 3.76 -16.56
N TYR A 2 -2.11 3.56 -17.45
CA TYR A 2 -0.68 3.86 -17.18
C TYR A 2 -0.37 5.31 -16.74
N SER A 3 -1.15 6.29 -17.21
CA SER A 3 -0.96 7.70 -16.83
C SER A 3 -1.17 7.95 -15.33
N VAL A 4 -2.16 7.30 -14.71
CA VAL A 4 -2.54 7.54 -13.31
C VAL A 4 -1.52 6.92 -12.34
N LEU A 5 -1.11 5.67 -12.60
CA LEU A 5 -0.04 5.01 -11.83
C LEU A 5 1.29 5.77 -11.95
N LYS A 6 1.64 6.23 -13.15
CA LYS A 6 2.83 7.07 -13.33
C LYS A 6 2.73 8.38 -12.54
N ASN A 7 1.56 9.02 -12.50
CA ASN A 7 1.33 10.25 -11.74
C ASN A 7 1.38 10.01 -10.22
N LEU A 8 0.93 8.84 -9.74
CA LEU A 8 1.06 8.42 -8.35
C LEU A 8 2.54 8.30 -7.97
N VAL A 9 3.33 7.52 -8.72
CA VAL A 9 4.75 7.28 -8.43
C VAL A 9 5.58 8.55 -8.53
N THR A 10 5.28 9.41 -9.50
CA THR A 10 6.04 10.67 -9.71
C THR A 10 5.63 11.79 -8.76
N GLY A 11 4.70 11.54 -7.82
CA GLY A 11 4.25 12.54 -6.85
C GLY A 11 3.55 13.73 -7.50
N LYS A 12 2.92 13.53 -8.67
CA LYS A 12 2.11 14.57 -9.34
C LYS A 12 0.70 14.69 -8.77
N LEU A 13 0.26 13.68 -8.01
CA LEU A 13 -1.01 13.72 -7.28
C LEU A 13 -0.88 14.55 -6.00
N SER A 14 -1.99 15.12 -5.54
CA SER A 14 -2.03 15.88 -4.29
C SER A 14 -1.77 14.95 -3.08
N LEU A 15 -1.20 15.50 -2.01
CA LEU A 15 -0.91 14.77 -0.77
C LEU A 15 -2.13 14.00 -0.20
N PRO A 16 -3.32 14.60 -0.04
CA PRO A 16 -4.49 13.87 0.45
C PRO A 16 -4.92 12.78 -0.54
N MET A 17 -4.81 13.00 -1.85
CA MET A 17 -5.21 11.99 -2.83
C MET A 17 -4.25 10.79 -2.84
N THR A 18 -2.94 11.04 -2.70
CA THR A 18 -1.92 9.99 -2.60
C THR A 18 -2.06 9.19 -1.31
N PHE A 19 -2.22 9.86 -0.15
CA PHE A 19 -2.29 9.19 1.15
C PHE A 19 -3.66 8.56 1.42
N TRP A 20 -4.75 9.34 1.38
CA TRP A 20 -6.10 8.83 1.69
C TRP A 20 -6.70 8.03 0.53
N GLY A 21 -6.57 8.54 -0.69
CA GLY A 21 -7.13 7.90 -1.88
C GLY A 21 -6.41 6.60 -2.21
N TRP A 22 -5.10 6.66 -2.44
CA TRP A 22 -4.35 5.47 -2.85
C TRP A 22 -3.83 4.65 -1.68
N GLY A 23 -3.27 5.29 -0.64
CA GLY A 23 -2.76 4.58 0.54
C GLY A 23 -3.86 3.92 1.35
N PHE A 24 -4.72 4.72 1.99
CA PHE A 24 -5.74 4.21 2.91
C PHE A 24 -6.84 3.44 2.18
N CYS A 25 -7.52 4.06 1.20
CA CYS A 25 -8.64 3.41 0.51
C CYS A 25 -8.19 2.20 -0.31
N GLY A 26 -7.06 2.29 -1.03
CA GLY A 26 -6.51 1.13 -1.75
C GLY A 26 -6.06 0.00 -0.82
N GLY A 27 -5.40 0.33 0.31
CA GLY A 27 -5.01 -0.66 1.32
C GLY A 27 -6.20 -1.32 2.03
N PHE A 28 -7.28 -0.57 2.25
CA PHE A 28 -8.54 -1.07 2.81
C PHE A 28 -9.26 -2.01 1.83
N PHE A 29 -9.38 -1.60 0.56
CA PHE A 29 -10.01 -2.41 -0.48
C PHE A 29 -9.29 -3.75 -0.69
N LEU A 30 -7.95 -3.74 -0.74
CA LEU A 30 -7.16 -4.97 -0.83
C LEU A 30 -7.30 -5.86 0.42
N GLY A 31 -7.45 -5.26 1.60
CA GLY A 31 -7.74 -5.99 2.84
C GLY A 31 -9.10 -6.70 2.78
N LEU A 32 -10.13 -6.04 2.27
CA LEU A 32 -11.45 -6.64 2.07
C LEU A 32 -11.41 -7.81 1.07
N ILE A 33 -10.63 -7.68 -0.02
CA ILE A 33 -10.44 -8.79 -0.97
C ILE A 33 -9.80 -10.00 -0.28
N GLY A 34 -8.81 -9.79 0.58
CA GLY A 34 -8.20 -10.87 1.37
C GLY A 34 -9.22 -11.59 2.25
N ILE A 35 -10.07 -10.84 2.96
CA ILE A 35 -11.13 -11.39 3.83
C ILE A 35 -12.19 -12.12 3.00
N ALA A 36 -12.64 -11.52 1.89
CA ALA A 36 -13.61 -12.13 0.98
C ALA A 36 -13.08 -13.44 0.38
N GLY A 37 -11.78 -13.52 0.10
CA GLY A 37 -11.10 -14.74 -0.35
C GLY A 37 -11.21 -15.88 0.66
N ILE A 38 -11.10 -15.58 1.96
CA ILE A 38 -11.30 -16.57 3.04
C ILE A 38 -12.75 -17.07 3.05
N HIS A 39 -13.72 -16.15 3.01
CA HIS A 39 -15.15 -16.52 3.01
C HIS A 39 -15.57 -17.33 1.78
N SER A 40 -14.84 -17.18 0.67
CA SER A 40 -15.12 -17.86 -0.60
C SER A 40 -14.36 -19.18 -0.77
N ASN A 41 -13.68 -19.69 0.27
CA ASN A 41 -12.83 -20.89 0.24
C ASN A 41 -11.63 -20.81 -0.73
N TYR A 42 -11.13 -19.61 -1.01
CA TYR A 42 -9.93 -19.40 -1.81
C TYR A 42 -8.80 -18.79 -0.94
N PRO A 43 -8.16 -19.57 -0.05
CA PRO A 43 -7.18 -19.06 0.91
C PRO A 43 -5.92 -18.46 0.25
N PHE A 44 -5.62 -18.84 -1.00
CA PHE A 44 -4.52 -18.25 -1.78
C PHE A 44 -4.71 -16.75 -2.09
N LEU A 45 -5.94 -16.24 -2.08
CA LEU A 45 -6.19 -14.80 -2.26
C LEU A 45 -5.62 -13.96 -1.12
N VAL A 46 -5.41 -14.53 0.07
CA VAL A 46 -4.82 -13.84 1.21
C VAL A 46 -3.38 -13.41 0.93
N PRO A 47 -2.40 -14.30 0.65
CA PRO A 47 -1.03 -13.89 0.36
C PRO A 47 -0.94 -13.01 -0.89
N VAL A 48 -1.77 -13.24 -1.92
CA VAL A 48 -1.84 -12.37 -3.11
C VAL A 48 -2.29 -10.95 -2.76
N SER A 49 -3.32 -10.81 -1.92
CA SER A 49 -3.81 -9.50 -1.48
C SER A 49 -2.75 -8.73 -0.68
N TYR A 50 -1.99 -9.41 0.17
CA TYR A 50 -0.85 -8.82 0.90
C TYR A 50 0.27 -8.38 -0.05
N LEU A 51 0.61 -9.20 -1.05
CA LEU A 51 1.62 -8.86 -2.04
C LEU A 51 1.22 -7.61 -2.85
N LEU A 52 -0.03 -7.56 -3.34
CA LEU A 52 -0.57 -6.37 -4.01
C LEU A 52 -0.58 -5.14 -3.09
N LYS A 53 -0.90 -5.32 -1.81
CA LYS A 53 -0.95 -4.25 -0.81
C LYS A 53 0.44 -3.67 -0.56
N VAL A 54 1.48 -4.50 -0.48
CA VAL A 54 2.88 -4.05 -0.38
C VAL A 54 3.28 -3.27 -1.62
N ILE A 55 2.98 -3.77 -2.82
CA ILE A 55 3.27 -3.05 -4.08
C ILE A 55 2.58 -1.69 -4.10
N LEU A 56 1.30 -1.64 -3.74
CA LEU A 56 0.53 -0.40 -3.68
C LEU A 56 1.16 0.61 -2.72
N PHE A 57 1.51 0.19 -1.49
CA PHE A 57 2.14 1.08 -0.52
C PHE A 57 3.54 1.53 -0.95
N CYS A 58 4.32 0.71 -1.64
CA CYS A 58 5.60 1.13 -2.23
C CYS A 58 5.40 2.23 -3.29
N LEU A 59 4.36 2.13 -4.13
CA LEU A 59 4.03 3.17 -5.11
C LEU A 59 3.61 4.47 -4.41
N VAL A 60 2.79 4.37 -3.37
CA VAL A 60 2.34 5.51 -2.55
C VAL A 60 3.53 6.15 -1.82
N LEU A 61 4.45 5.35 -1.28
CA LEU A 61 5.67 5.81 -0.61
C LEU A 61 6.59 6.56 -1.58
N SER A 62 6.77 6.04 -2.79
CA SER A 62 7.52 6.73 -3.85
C SER A 62 6.88 8.08 -4.18
N GLY A 63 5.56 8.10 -4.39
CA GLY A 63 4.80 9.33 -4.61
C GLY A 63 4.96 10.36 -3.49
N LEU A 64 4.83 9.92 -2.23
CA LEU A 64 5.04 10.78 -1.06
C LEU A 64 6.46 11.31 -0.99
N THR A 65 7.48 10.49 -1.29
CA THR A 65 8.88 10.92 -1.35
C THR A 65 9.06 12.07 -2.34
N PHE A 66 8.51 11.94 -3.56
CA PHE A 66 8.59 13.00 -4.57
C PHE A 66 7.83 14.27 -4.16
N ILE A 67 6.67 14.14 -3.51
CA ILE A 67 5.90 15.28 -2.99
C ILE A 67 6.71 16.01 -1.91
N LEU A 68 7.28 15.28 -0.95
CA LEU A 68 8.12 15.85 0.12
C LEU A 68 9.37 16.53 -0.41
N ARG A 69 9.99 15.95 -1.44
CA ARG A 69 11.18 16.52 -2.09
C ARG A 69 10.89 17.90 -2.70
N ARG A 70 9.66 18.13 -3.18
CA ARG A 70 9.24 19.42 -3.73
C ARG A 70 8.80 20.41 -2.65
N LYS A 71 8.09 19.93 -1.63
CA LYS A 71 7.59 20.76 -0.53
C LYS A 71 7.54 19.94 0.74
N ILE A 72 8.48 20.21 1.65
CA ILE A 72 8.47 19.60 2.98
C ILE A 72 7.29 20.20 3.75
N THR A 73 6.35 19.34 4.13
CA THR A 73 5.19 19.69 4.94
C THR A 73 5.09 18.71 6.10
N PHE A 74 4.73 19.20 7.28
CA PHE A 74 4.62 18.37 8.48
C PHE A 74 3.67 17.17 8.28
N LEU A 75 2.48 17.43 7.71
CA LEU A 75 1.49 16.40 7.37
C LEU A 75 2.03 15.37 6.36
N GLY A 76 2.84 15.82 5.40
CA GLY A 76 3.48 14.93 4.46
C GLY A 76 4.49 13.99 5.12
N THR A 77 5.32 14.50 6.02
CA THR A 77 6.28 13.68 6.76
C THR A 77 5.58 12.63 7.62
N ILE A 78 4.49 13.01 8.31
CA ILE A 78 3.66 12.07 9.06
C ILE A 78 3.08 10.99 8.12
N SER A 79 2.49 11.42 6.99
CA SER A 79 1.92 10.49 6.00
C SER A 79 2.96 9.51 5.47
N PHE A 80 4.18 9.98 5.22
CA PHE A 80 5.31 9.17 4.77
C PHE A 80 5.70 8.12 5.82
N LEU A 81 5.85 8.52 7.09
CA LEU A 81 6.19 7.60 8.17
C LEU A 81 5.12 6.52 8.40
N ILE A 82 3.84 6.90 8.30
CA ILE A 82 2.71 5.96 8.41
C ILE A 82 2.73 4.95 7.25
N VAL A 83 2.95 5.41 6.01
CA VAL A 83 3.01 4.48 4.87
C VAL A 83 4.24 3.59 4.95
N LEU A 84 5.38 4.11 5.40
CA LEU A 84 6.60 3.33 5.59
C LEU A 84 6.40 2.20 6.61
N SER A 85 5.76 2.48 7.75
CA SER A 85 5.47 1.46 8.76
C SER A 85 4.49 0.39 8.23
N GLN A 86 3.51 0.80 7.41
CA GLN A 86 2.59 -0.14 6.73
C GLN A 86 3.32 -1.06 5.74
N VAL A 87 4.32 -0.58 5.00
CA VAL A 87 5.14 -1.42 4.12
C VAL A 87 5.90 -2.47 4.93
N ILE A 88 6.54 -2.05 6.03
CA ILE A 88 7.31 -2.96 6.90
C ILE A 88 6.39 -4.02 7.51
N MET A 89 5.29 -3.61 8.14
CA MET A 89 4.31 -4.56 8.71
C MET A 89 3.73 -5.49 7.64
N GLY A 90 3.46 -4.96 6.44
CA GLY A 90 2.95 -5.73 5.31
C GLY A 90 3.92 -6.83 4.86
N MET A 91 5.22 -6.53 4.78
CA MET A 91 6.25 -7.53 4.47
C MET A 91 6.37 -8.59 5.57
N VAL A 92 6.38 -8.17 6.84
CA VAL A 92 6.45 -9.10 7.98
C VAL A 92 5.25 -10.05 7.98
N MET A 93 4.03 -9.53 7.78
CA MET A 93 2.84 -10.38 7.67
C MET A 93 2.89 -11.31 6.47
N PHE A 94 3.36 -10.85 5.31
CA PHE A 94 3.49 -11.69 4.13
C PHE A 94 4.44 -12.87 4.38
N ILE A 95 5.62 -12.62 4.97
CA ILE A 95 6.59 -13.65 5.31
C ILE A 95 6.01 -14.62 6.36
N GLY A 96 5.36 -14.10 7.40
CA GLY A 96 4.72 -14.90 8.44
C GLY A 96 3.61 -15.81 7.90
N LEU A 97 2.72 -15.28 7.06
CA LEU A 97 1.65 -16.05 6.40
C LEU A 97 2.22 -17.11 5.47
N PHE A 98 3.24 -16.76 4.68
CA PHE A 98 3.90 -17.70 3.78
C PHE A 98 4.55 -18.85 4.56
N SER A 99 5.23 -18.54 5.66
CA SER A 99 5.82 -19.55 6.55
C SER A 99 4.77 -20.44 7.23
N LEU A 100 3.56 -19.95 7.50
CA LEU A 100 2.49 -20.75 8.09
C LEU A 100 1.80 -21.66 7.06
N LEU A 101 1.65 -21.19 5.83
CA LEU A 101 0.98 -21.93 4.75
C LEU A 101 1.85 -23.04 4.12
N PHE A 102 3.17 -22.87 4.13
CA PHE A 102 4.14 -23.81 3.55
C PHE A 102 4.95 -24.57 4.60
N LYS A 103 4.43 -24.68 5.83
CA LYS A 103 5.00 -25.54 6.87
C LYS A 103 4.54 -26.98 6.75
#